data_AF-A0A6I3FDI6-F1
#
_entry.id   AF-A0A6I3FDI6-F1
#
_cell.length_a   1.000
_cell.length_b   1.000
_cell.length_c   1.000
_cell.angle_alpha   90.00
_cell.angle_beta   90.00
_cell.angle_gamma   90.00
#
_symmetry.space_group_name_H-M   'P 1'
#
loop_
_entity.id
_entity.type
_entity.pdbx_description
1 polymer ?
#
loop_
_entity_poly.entity_id
_entity_poly.type
_entity_poly.pdbx_seq_one_letter_code
_entity_poly.pdbx_strand_id
1 'polypeptide(L)'
;MLRIAIAGFQHESNSFAKVPASLDRWKASGILFGQEIVDEYETSTATIAGMLARLKKESDVEIHPLIFTRLMPMGPMTVEATDYIMDLMLKEIGDNGPWDAVLLPLHGAAVSDKYLDADGEISEKVRKLVGKNVVIGTALDMHANVSQKVVANADIVTIYQTNPHLDTFEQAFHCTDLVIKALRKEIHPTRCLQMPPLIVNILQQGTSDEPMAGLLRFADEVRHRSGVLSVSIAEGYPYADVPQMGMAFLVTTENDPALAQKY
;
A
#
# COMPACT_ATOMS: atom_id res chain seq x y z
N MET A 1 19.74 -7.73 15.16
CA MET A 1 19.33 -7.23 13.82
C MET A 1 17.82 -7.06 13.86
N LEU A 2 17.30 -6.01 13.24
CA LEU A 2 15.87 -5.79 13.04
C LEU A 2 15.37 -6.75 11.96
N ARG A 3 14.28 -7.46 12.19
CA ARG A 3 13.70 -8.40 11.22
C ARG A 3 12.50 -7.77 10.54
N ILE A 4 12.58 -7.59 9.22
CA ILE A 4 11.54 -6.91 8.44
C ILE A 4 11.00 -7.85 7.37
N ALA A 5 9.70 -8.16 7.45
CA ALA A 5 9.01 -8.97 6.48
C ALA A 5 8.46 -8.13 5.32
N ILE A 6 8.48 -8.69 4.11
CA ILE A 6 7.73 -8.17 2.95
C ILE A 6 6.75 -9.27 2.52
N ALA A 7 5.46 -8.98 2.60
CA ALA A 7 4.41 -9.94 2.26
C ALA A 7 3.19 -9.21 1.71
N GLY A 8 2.72 -9.55 0.51
CA GLY A 8 1.57 -8.86 -0.05
C GLY A 8 1.08 -9.39 -1.39
N PHE A 9 0.05 -8.74 -1.89
CA PHE A 9 -0.45 -8.94 -3.24
C PHE A 9 -0.84 -7.60 -3.86
N GLN A 10 -0.80 -7.50 -5.20
CA GLN A 10 -1.31 -6.35 -5.92
C GLN A 10 -2.36 -6.76 -6.95
N HIS A 11 -3.54 -6.15 -6.85
CA HIS A 11 -4.63 -6.31 -7.80
C HIS A 11 -5.57 -5.11 -7.76
N GLU A 12 -6.00 -4.66 -8.93
CA GLU A 12 -7.04 -3.66 -9.11
C GLU A 12 -8.29 -4.34 -9.65
N SER A 13 -9.41 -4.19 -8.94
CA SER A 13 -10.66 -4.86 -9.29
C SER A 13 -11.66 -3.89 -9.91
N ASN A 14 -12.08 -4.21 -11.13
CA ASN A 14 -13.27 -3.63 -11.75
C ASN A 14 -14.49 -4.49 -11.39
N SER A 15 -15.32 -4.01 -10.47
CA SER A 15 -16.52 -4.71 -9.99
C SER A 15 -17.51 -5.07 -11.11
N PHE A 16 -17.43 -4.40 -12.26
CA PHE A 16 -18.31 -4.61 -13.42
C PHE A 16 -17.70 -5.53 -14.48
N ALA A 17 -16.44 -5.93 -14.34
CA ALA A 17 -15.78 -6.83 -15.28
C ALA A 17 -16.26 -8.28 -15.10
N LYS A 18 -16.54 -8.96 -16.21
CA LYS A 18 -17.08 -10.33 -16.22
C LYS A 18 -16.05 -11.42 -15.93
N VAL A 19 -14.76 -11.10 -16.06
CA VAL A 19 -13.67 -12.07 -15.88
C VAL A 19 -13.13 -11.89 -14.46
N PRO A 20 -13.39 -12.83 -13.55
CA PRO A 20 -12.92 -12.71 -12.18
C PRO A 20 -11.42 -13.01 -12.07
N ALA A 21 -10.80 -12.46 -11.03
CA ALA A 21 -9.46 -12.83 -10.57
C ALA A 21 -9.49 -14.19 -9.85
N SER A 22 -9.67 -15.26 -10.61
CA SER A 22 -9.70 -16.64 -10.09
C SER A 22 -8.33 -17.12 -9.62
N LEU A 23 -8.33 -18.14 -8.74
CA LEU A 23 -7.09 -18.70 -8.19
C LEU A 23 -6.16 -19.22 -9.28
N ASP A 24 -6.69 -19.84 -10.33
CA ASP A 24 -5.90 -20.29 -11.48
C ASP A 24 -5.18 -19.14 -12.19
N ARG A 25 -5.79 -17.96 -12.28
CA ARG A 25 -5.15 -16.77 -12.88
C ARG A 25 -4.05 -16.22 -12.00
N TRP A 26 -4.25 -16.19 -10.70
CA TRP A 26 -3.21 -15.83 -9.75
C TRP A 26 -2.01 -16.79 -9.82
N LYS A 27 -2.26 -18.10 -9.83
CA LYS A 27 -1.22 -19.12 -10.00
C LYS A 27 -0.49 -18.98 -11.34
N ALA A 28 -1.21 -18.71 -12.43
CA ALA A 28 -0.63 -18.49 -13.75
C ALA A 28 0.19 -17.18 -13.84
N SER A 29 -0.19 -16.15 -13.08
CA SER A 29 0.55 -14.88 -12.98
C SER A 29 1.84 -15.02 -12.16
N GLY A 30 1.90 -16.00 -11.26
CA GLY A 30 3.03 -16.29 -10.41
C GLY A 30 2.79 -15.88 -8.95
N ILE A 31 3.07 -16.81 -8.04
CA ILE A 31 3.13 -16.58 -6.59
C ILE A 31 4.56 -16.86 -6.19
N LEU A 32 5.30 -15.79 -5.89
CA LEU A 32 6.74 -15.85 -5.66
C LEU A 32 7.05 -15.87 -4.17
N PHE A 33 8.12 -16.58 -3.79
CA PHE A 33 8.57 -16.69 -2.40
C PHE A 33 10.05 -16.38 -2.27
N GLY A 34 10.45 -15.82 -1.12
CA GLY A 34 11.87 -15.73 -0.76
C GLY A 34 12.70 -15.01 -1.82
N GLN A 35 13.76 -15.69 -2.25
CA GLN A 35 14.70 -15.19 -3.25
C GLN A 35 14.05 -14.95 -4.62
N GLU A 36 12.98 -15.67 -4.99
CA GLU A 36 12.28 -15.45 -6.27
C GLU A 36 11.72 -14.03 -6.38
N ILE A 37 11.28 -13.45 -5.26
CA ILE A 37 10.79 -12.06 -5.21
C ILE A 37 11.95 -11.09 -5.48
N VAL A 38 13.13 -11.37 -4.93
CA VAL A 38 14.31 -10.52 -5.10
C VAL A 38 14.79 -10.59 -6.55
N ASP A 39 14.91 -11.80 -7.09
CA ASP A 39 15.38 -12.04 -8.46
C ASP A 39 14.47 -11.39 -9.50
N GLU A 40 13.15 -11.43 -9.29
CA GLU A 40 12.17 -10.79 -10.19
C GLU A 40 12.19 -9.26 -10.11
N TYR A 41 12.23 -8.70 -8.90
CA TYR A 41 11.91 -7.27 -8.71
C TYR A 41 13.10 -6.36 -8.41
N GLU A 42 14.24 -6.85 -7.89
CA GLU A 42 15.30 -5.99 -7.35
C GLU A 42 15.79 -4.91 -8.33
N THR A 43 15.87 -5.23 -9.62
CA THR A 43 16.36 -4.32 -10.66
C THR A 43 15.25 -3.56 -11.39
N SER A 44 13.99 -3.76 -10.98
CA SER A 44 12.83 -3.08 -11.56
C SER A 44 12.57 -1.71 -10.93
N THR A 45 11.56 -0.99 -11.42
CA THR A 45 11.03 0.24 -10.82
C THR A 45 9.80 0.00 -9.95
N ALA A 46 9.44 -1.27 -9.66
CA ALA A 46 8.23 -1.60 -8.93
C ALA A 46 8.31 -1.26 -7.43
N THR A 47 7.16 -1.31 -6.75
CA THR A 47 7.00 -1.11 -5.30
C THR A 47 7.98 -1.96 -4.49
N ILE A 48 8.08 -3.25 -4.81
CA ILE A 48 8.99 -4.20 -4.14
C ILE A 48 10.44 -3.75 -4.25
N ALA A 49 10.86 -3.26 -5.42
CA ALA A 49 12.22 -2.79 -5.67
C ALA A 49 12.56 -1.61 -4.76
N GLY A 50 11.65 -0.64 -4.62
CA GLY A 50 11.81 0.51 -3.73
C GLY A 50 11.95 0.10 -2.25
N MET A 51 11.12 -0.85 -1.80
CA MET A 51 11.20 -1.42 -0.44
C MET A 51 12.55 -2.09 -0.20
N LEU A 52 12.96 -3.01 -1.09
CA LEU A 52 14.23 -3.74 -0.99
C LEU A 52 15.42 -2.78 -1.01
N ALA A 53 15.43 -1.81 -1.93
CA ALA A 53 16.50 -0.84 -2.07
C ALA A 53 16.67 0.04 -0.82
N ARG A 54 15.58 0.41 -0.15
CA ARG A 54 15.65 1.14 1.11
C ARG A 54 16.21 0.28 2.23
N LEU A 55 15.70 -0.95 2.39
CA LEU A 55 16.14 -1.85 3.47
C LEU A 55 17.62 -2.24 3.34
N LYS A 56 18.12 -2.45 2.11
CA LYS A 56 19.54 -2.78 1.85
C LYS A 56 20.53 -1.69 2.26
N LYS A 57 20.07 -0.48 2.56
CA LYS A 57 20.91 0.60 3.13
C LYS A 57 21.18 0.42 4.62
N GLU A 58 20.47 -0.47 5.30
CA GLU A 58 20.58 -0.69 6.74
C GLU A 58 21.44 -1.94 7.03
N SER A 59 22.59 -1.75 7.67
CA SER A 59 23.50 -2.86 8.00
C SER A 59 22.99 -3.75 9.14
N ASP A 60 22.01 -3.29 9.90
CA ASP A 60 21.43 -3.95 11.06
C ASP A 60 20.04 -4.56 10.78
N VAL A 61 19.60 -4.59 9.52
CA VAL A 61 18.31 -5.15 9.09
C VAL A 61 18.49 -6.50 8.39
N GLU A 62 17.69 -7.47 8.80
CA GLU A 62 17.46 -8.74 8.09
C GLU A 62 16.16 -8.64 7.29
N ILE A 63 16.29 -8.76 5.96
CA ILE A 63 15.18 -8.64 5.01
C ILE A 63 14.59 -10.02 4.77
N HIS A 64 13.28 -10.18 5.00
CA HIS A 64 12.55 -11.41 4.74
C HIS A 64 11.45 -11.18 3.69
N PRO A 65 11.75 -11.31 2.39
CA PRO A 65 10.72 -11.39 1.35
C PRO A 65 9.98 -12.72 1.50
N LEU A 66 8.75 -12.72 2.01
CA LEU A 66 8.03 -13.94 2.33
C LEU A 66 7.22 -14.44 1.14
N ILE A 67 6.32 -13.59 0.67
CA ILE A 67 5.42 -13.89 -0.44
C ILE A 67 5.04 -12.61 -1.18
N PHE A 68 5.06 -12.67 -2.49
CA PHE A 68 4.46 -11.63 -3.31
C PHE A 68 3.80 -12.21 -4.55
N THR A 69 2.62 -11.71 -4.86
CA THR A 69 1.93 -12.04 -6.11
C THR A 69 1.23 -10.81 -6.67
N ARG A 70 1.24 -10.67 -7.98
CA ARG A 70 0.59 -9.57 -8.68
C ARG A 70 -0.27 -10.12 -9.79
N LEU A 71 -1.50 -9.63 -9.89
CA LEU A 71 -2.40 -9.95 -10.99
C LEU A 71 -2.88 -8.65 -11.63
N MET A 72 -2.75 -8.57 -12.95
CA MET A 72 -3.19 -7.42 -13.73
C MET A 72 -4.68 -7.08 -13.47
N PRO A 73 -5.08 -5.81 -13.71
CA PRO A 73 -6.46 -5.38 -13.47
C PRO A 73 -7.49 -6.27 -14.18
N MET A 74 -8.52 -6.71 -13.45
CA MET A 74 -9.66 -7.48 -13.96
C MET A 74 -10.84 -7.45 -12.98
N GLY A 75 -11.78 -8.39 -13.06
CA GLY A 75 -12.89 -8.49 -12.11
C GLY A 75 -12.47 -8.91 -10.70
N PRO A 76 -13.41 -8.90 -9.75
CA PRO A 76 -13.14 -9.23 -8.34
C PRO A 76 -12.42 -10.57 -8.15
N MET A 77 -11.65 -10.65 -7.06
CA MET A 77 -11.05 -11.92 -6.62
C MET A 77 -12.15 -12.89 -6.20
N THR A 78 -12.06 -14.13 -6.66
CA THR A 78 -13.01 -15.17 -6.22
C THR A 78 -12.82 -15.45 -4.73
N VAL A 79 -13.85 -16.01 -4.07
CA VAL A 79 -13.74 -16.47 -2.66
C VAL A 79 -12.53 -17.40 -2.48
N GLU A 80 -12.36 -18.37 -3.38
CA GLU A 80 -11.24 -19.31 -3.36
C GLU A 80 -9.87 -18.62 -3.47
N ALA A 81 -9.72 -17.68 -4.40
CA ALA A 81 -8.47 -16.93 -4.57
C ALA A 81 -8.16 -16.08 -3.34
N THR A 82 -9.18 -15.42 -2.79
CA THR A 82 -9.09 -14.57 -1.60
C THR A 82 -8.63 -15.37 -0.40
N ASP A 83 -9.31 -16.49 -0.11
CA ASP A 83 -8.98 -17.32 1.05
C ASP A 83 -7.58 -17.92 0.87
N TYR A 84 -7.25 -18.46 -0.32
CA TYR A 84 -5.93 -19.02 -0.57
C TYR A 84 -4.79 -18.01 -0.39
N ILE A 85 -4.89 -16.83 -1.01
CA ILE A 85 -3.81 -15.83 -0.99
C ILE A 85 -3.66 -15.22 0.40
N MET A 86 -4.77 -14.84 1.05
CA MET A 86 -4.72 -14.25 2.38
C MET A 86 -4.24 -15.25 3.43
N ASP A 87 -4.71 -16.50 3.40
CA ASP A 87 -4.30 -17.52 4.36
C ASP A 87 -2.82 -17.88 4.18
N LEU A 88 -2.35 -18.01 2.93
CA LEU A 88 -0.95 -18.24 2.63
C LEU A 88 -0.07 -17.09 3.13
N MET A 89 -0.48 -15.85 2.89
CA MET A 89 0.24 -14.67 3.37
C MET A 89 0.31 -14.60 4.91
N LEU A 90 -0.81 -14.86 5.59
CA LEU A 90 -0.85 -14.86 7.06
C LEU A 90 -0.04 -16.01 7.65
N LYS A 91 -0.07 -17.19 7.01
CA LYS A 91 0.75 -18.34 7.42
C LYS A 91 2.24 -18.00 7.32
N GLU A 92 2.70 -17.46 6.19
CA GLU A 92 4.12 -17.12 6.01
C GLU A 92 4.58 -16.05 7.01
N ILE A 93 3.76 -15.03 7.27
CA ILE A 93 4.06 -14.03 8.31
C ILE A 93 4.10 -14.67 9.70
N GLY A 94 3.17 -15.57 10.02
CA GLY A 94 3.08 -16.21 11.34
C GLY A 94 4.24 -17.16 11.63
N ASP A 95 4.56 -18.03 10.68
CA ASP A 95 5.54 -19.11 10.86
C ASP A 95 6.99 -18.60 10.91
N ASN A 96 7.28 -17.47 10.26
CA ASN A 96 8.64 -16.94 10.13
C ASN A 96 8.97 -15.79 11.11
N GLY A 97 8.01 -15.36 11.96
CA GLY A 97 8.20 -14.31 12.97
C GLY A 97 9.18 -14.68 14.10
N PRO A 98 9.35 -13.83 15.14
CA PRO A 98 8.74 -12.51 15.31
C PRO A 98 9.36 -11.44 14.38
N TRP A 99 8.61 -10.35 14.18
CA TRP A 99 8.98 -9.23 13.31
C TRP A 99 9.11 -7.94 14.11
N ASP A 100 10.00 -7.06 13.65
CA ASP A 100 10.04 -5.66 14.08
C ASP A 100 9.12 -4.82 13.19
N ALA A 101 9.13 -5.08 11.88
CA ALA A 101 8.19 -4.48 10.93
C ALA A 101 7.69 -5.44 9.84
N VAL A 102 6.56 -5.09 9.26
CA VAL A 102 5.99 -5.75 8.07
C VAL A 102 5.68 -4.70 7.01
N LEU A 103 6.23 -4.87 5.81
CA LEU A 103 5.88 -4.10 4.63
C LEU A 103 4.85 -4.88 3.81
N LEU A 104 3.72 -4.23 3.54
CA LEU A 104 2.59 -4.76 2.80
C LEU A 104 2.53 -4.08 1.42
N PRO A 105 3.16 -4.64 0.38
CA PRO A 105 3.03 -4.15 -1.00
C PRO A 105 1.63 -4.47 -1.53
N LEU A 106 0.66 -3.63 -1.14
CA LEU A 106 -0.74 -3.71 -1.50
C LEU A 106 -1.05 -2.76 -2.67
N HIS A 107 -2.21 -2.93 -3.31
CA HIS A 107 -2.66 -1.98 -4.33
C HIS A 107 -3.56 -0.91 -3.73
N GLY A 108 -4.48 -1.30 -2.86
CA GLY A 108 -5.52 -0.42 -2.29
C GLY A 108 -6.80 -0.33 -3.13
N ALA A 109 -6.94 -1.14 -4.17
CA ALA A 109 -8.16 -1.22 -5.00
C ALA A 109 -8.60 -2.67 -5.27
N ALA A 110 -8.18 -3.61 -4.41
CA ALA A 110 -8.57 -5.00 -4.52
C ALA A 110 -9.96 -5.22 -3.91
N VAL A 111 -10.86 -5.75 -4.73
CA VAL A 111 -12.20 -6.19 -4.34
C VAL A 111 -12.25 -7.70 -4.48
N SER A 112 -12.92 -8.37 -3.55
CA SER A 112 -13.27 -9.78 -3.70
C SER A 112 -14.74 -10.03 -3.49
N ASP A 113 -15.19 -11.21 -3.91
CA ASP A 113 -16.55 -11.69 -3.63
C ASP A 113 -16.84 -11.78 -2.11
N LYS A 114 -15.80 -11.83 -1.28
CA LYS A 114 -15.90 -11.95 0.18
C LYS A 114 -15.76 -10.60 0.90
N TYR A 115 -14.91 -9.72 0.39
CA TYR A 115 -14.57 -8.43 1.00
C TYR A 115 -14.51 -7.34 -0.06
N LEU A 116 -15.35 -6.30 0.11
CA LEU A 116 -15.31 -5.12 -0.74
C LEU A 116 -14.00 -4.33 -0.59
N ASP A 117 -13.34 -4.44 0.55
CA ASP A 117 -12.04 -3.85 0.87
C ASP A 117 -11.06 -4.97 1.23
N ALA A 118 -10.53 -5.67 0.22
CA ALA A 118 -9.63 -6.80 0.45
C ALA A 118 -8.27 -6.35 1.03
N ASP A 119 -7.75 -5.19 0.60
CA ASP A 119 -6.52 -4.59 1.12
C ASP A 119 -6.65 -4.24 2.62
N GLY A 120 -7.78 -3.65 3.02
CA GLY A 120 -8.08 -3.37 4.43
C GLY A 120 -8.28 -4.63 5.25
N GLU A 121 -8.94 -5.65 4.70
CA GLU A 121 -9.12 -6.95 5.37
C GLU A 121 -7.77 -7.60 5.70
N ILE A 122 -6.87 -7.72 4.71
CA ILE A 122 -5.55 -8.31 4.97
C ILE A 122 -4.72 -7.45 5.92
N SER A 123 -4.80 -6.11 5.82
CA SER A 123 -4.11 -5.20 6.73
C SER A 123 -4.52 -5.41 8.20
N GLU A 124 -5.82 -5.56 8.44
CA GLU A 124 -6.35 -5.83 9.79
C GLU A 124 -5.93 -7.21 10.30
N LYS A 125 -6.00 -8.24 9.45
CA LYS A 125 -5.58 -9.60 9.82
C LYS A 125 -4.10 -9.66 10.16
N VAL A 126 -3.24 -9.02 9.36
CA VAL A 126 -1.81 -8.89 9.66
C VAL A 126 -1.59 -8.17 10.98
N ARG A 127 -2.24 -7.00 11.20
CA ARG A 127 -2.14 -6.27 12.47
C ARG A 127 -2.51 -7.13 13.67
N LYS A 128 -3.59 -7.90 13.58
CA LYS A 128 -4.01 -8.84 14.64
C LYS A 128 -2.96 -9.93 14.89
N LEU A 129 -2.35 -10.46 13.83
CA LEU A 129 -1.35 -11.52 13.89
C LEU A 129 -0.03 -11.05 14.51
N VAL A 130 0.50 -9.90 14.08
CA VAL A 130 1.83 -9.42 14.50
C VAL A 130 1.78 -8.57 15.77
N GLY A 131 0.61 -8.04 16.12
CA GLY A 131 0.39 -7.22 17.30
C GLY A 131 0.71 -5.73 17.09
N LYS A 132 0.42 -4.93 18.12
CA LYS A 132 0.50 -3.46 18.07
C LYS A 132 1.91 -2.85 18.09
N ASN A 133 2.92 -3.65 18.45
CA ASN A 133 4.29 -3.15 18.61
C ASN A 133 5.11 -3.27 17.31
N VAL A 134 4.61 -4.02 16.32
CA VAL A 134 5.26 -4.23 15.03
C VAL A 134 4.87 -3.07 14.10
N VAL A 135 5.83 -2.41 13.48
CA VAL A 135 5.54 -1.30 12.57
C VAL A 135 5.06 -1.84 11.23
N ILE A 136 3.91 -1.39 10.73
CA ILE A 136 3.37 -1.81 9.42
C ILE A 136 3.48 -0.66 8.42
N GLY A 137 4.04 -0.92 7.24
CA GLY A 137 4.13 0.06 6.14
C GLY A 137 3.48 -0.44 4.87
N THR A 138 2.82 0.45 4.13
CA THR A 138 2.31 0.14 2.78
C THR A 138 2.41 1.36 1.87
N ALA A 139 2.81 1.14 0.62
CA ALA A 139 2.78 2.14 -0.44
C ALA A 139 1.73 1.70 -1.45
N LEU A 140 0.62 2.43 -1.51
CA LEU A 140 -0.55 2.11 -2.32
C LEU A 140 -0.47 2.74 -3.71
N ASP A 141 -1.28 2.23 -4.62
CA ASP A 141 -1.47 2.82 -5.94
C ASP A 141 -2.22 4.15 -5.88
N MET A 142 -1.96 5.07 -6.81
CA MET A 142 -2.69 6.34 -6.89
C MET A 142 -4.18 6.12 -7.16
N HIS A 143 -4.55 5.04 -7.83
CA HIS A 143 -5.94 4.63 -8.05
C HIS A 143 -6.55 3.88 -6.85
N ALA A 144 -5.86 3.78 -5.71
CA ALA A 144 -6.41 3.14 -4.52
C ALA A 144 -7.73 3.80 -4.08
N ASN A 145 -8.73 2.99 -3.79
CA ASN A 145 -9.91 3.40 -3.04
C ASN A 145 -9.58 3.29 -1.55
N VAL A 146 -8.72 4.20 -1.08
CA VAL A 146 -8.08 4.14 0.23
C VAL A 146 -9.12 4.03 1.34
N SER A 147 -8.99 3.00 2.18
CA SER A 147 -9.93 2.76 3.25
C SER A 147 -9.42 3.20 4.62
N GLN A 148 -10.36 3.61 5.47
CA GLN A 148 -10.08 3.81 6.90
C GLN A 148 -9.52 2.54 7.55
N LYS A 149 -9.86 1.35 7.02
CA LYS A 149 -9.39 0.06 7.53
C LYS A 149 -7.89 -0.14 7.29
N VAL A 150 -7.36 0.21 6.11
CA VAL A 150 -5.91 0.22 5.86
C VAL A 150 -5.23 1.25 6.77
N VAL A 151 -5.76 2.48 6.84
CA VAL A 151 -5.19 3.57 7.65
C VAL A 151 -5.36 3.36 9.17
N ALA A 152 -6.21 2.44 9.62
CA ALA A 152 -6.27 2.05 11.03
C ALA A 152 -5.23 0.96 11.40
N ASN A 153 -4.74 0.20 10.42
CA ASN A 153 -3.96 -1.02 10.68
C ASN A 153 -2.50 -0.97 10.21
N ALA A 154 -2.17 -0.15 9.20
CA ALA A 154 -0.79 0.25 8.93
C ALA A 154 -0.34 1.31 9.95
N ASP A 155 0.95 1.62 10.07
CA ASP A 155 1.49 2.78 10.81
C ASP A 155 1.98 3.86 9.84
N ILE A 156 2.53 3.44 8.71
CA ILE A 156 2.94 4.29 7.60
C ILE A 156 2.14 3.89 6.36
N VAL A 157 1.54 4.88 5.71
CA VAL A 157 0.88 4.71 4.41
C VAL A 157 1.34 5.84 3.50
N THR A 158 1.89 5.49 2.34
CA THR A 158 2.15 6.42 1.24
C THR A 158 1.38 5.98 0.00
N ILE A 159 1.31 6.84 -1.01
CA ILE A 159 0.57 6.59 -2.25
C ILE A 159 1.38 7.13 -3.41
N TYR A 160 1.39 6.45 -4.55
CA TYR A 160 1.94 6.97 -5.82
C TYR A 160 1.40 8.37 -6.12
N GLN A 161 2.24 9.26 -6.64
CA GLN A 161 1.90 10.66 -6.90
C GLN A 161 2.07 11.02 -8.39
N THR A 162 2.18 10.01 -9.25
CA THR A 162 2.21 10.16 -10.71
C THR A 162 1.22 9.21 -11.39
N ASN A 163 0.55 9.74 -12.42
CA ASN A 163 -0.28 9.02 -13.39
C ASN A 163 0.05 9.57 -14.79
N PRO A 164 0.67 8.76 -15.69
CA PRO A 164 1.02 7.34 -15.51
C PRO A 164 2.03 7.11 -14.36
N HIS A 165 2.03 5.91 -13.80
CA HIS A 165 2.86 5.58 -12.63
C HIS A 165 4.35 5.52 -13.00
N LEU A 166 5.07 6.57 -12.60
CA LEU A 166 6.52 6.71 -12.77
C LEU A 166 7.27 6.72 -11.44
N ASP A 167 6.57 6.85 -10.31
CA ASP A 167 7.15 7.03 -8.98
C ASP A 167 6.90 5.87 -7.99
N THR A 168 6.58 4.67 -8.53
CA THR A 168 6.27 3.49 -7.70
C THR A 168 7.44 3.06 -6.82
N PHE A 169 8.66 3.16 -7.34
CA PHE A 169 9.87 2.88 -6.58
C PHE A 169 10.08 3.91 -5.47
N GLU A 170 9.96 5.19 -5.81
CA GLU A 170 10.26 6.34 -4.95
C GLU A 170 9.30 6.39 -3.75
N GLN A 171 8.00 6.19 -3.98
CA GLN A 171 7.03 6.19 -2.88
C GLN A 171 7.16 4.98 -1.97
N ALA A 172 7.50 3.82 -2.52
CA ALA A 172 7.77 2.63 -1.72
C ALA A 172 9.07 2.78 -0.90
N PHE A 173 10.12 3.35 -1.51
CA PHE A 173 11.35 3.69 -0.81
C PHE A 173 11.08 4.69 0.33
N HIS A 174 10.28 5.74 0.07
CA HIS A 174 9.89 6.72 1.08
C HIS A 174 9.05 6.11 2.21
N CYS A 175 8.07 5.26 1.88
CA CYS A 175 7.31 4.51 2.89
C CYS A 175 8.24 3.70 3.79
N THR A 176 9.17 2.95 3.20
CA THR A 176 10.10 2.13 3.96
C THR A 176 11.07 2.98 4.79
N ASP A 177 11.46 4.17 4.32
CA ASP A 177 12.29 5.09 5.11
C ASP A 177 11.57 5.56 6.37
N LEU A 178 10.30 5.93 6.25
CA LEU A 178 9.48 6.30 7.41
C LEU A 178 9.26 5.10 8.35
N VAL A 179 9.12 3.88 7.84
CA VAL A 179 9.05 2.67 8.68
C VAL A 179 10.33 2.49 9.50
N ILE A 180 11.51 2.63 8.88
CA ILE A 180 12.79 2.52 9.59
C ILE A 180 12.91 3.60 10.68
N LYS A 181 12.55 4.85 10.36
CA LYS A 181 12.57 5.95 11.34
C LYS A 181 11.60 5.71 12.51
N ALA A 182 10.40 5.21 12.22
CA ALA A 182 9.40 4.90 13.24
C ALA A 182 9.85 3.73 14.14
N LEU A 183 10.42 2.67 13.55
CA LEU A 183 11.04 1.55 14.27
C LEU A 183 12.11 2.02 15.26
N ARG A 184 12.95 2.96 14.82
CA ARG A 184 14.01 3.55 15.63
C ARG A 184 13.51 4.63 16.60
N LYS A 185 12.21 4.93 16.60
CA LYS A 185 11.57 5.98 17.41
C LYS A 185 12.14 7.37 17.14
N GLU A 186 12.64 7.58 15.93
CA GLU A 186 13.08 8.89 15.44
C GLU A 186 11.88 9.76 15.04
N ILE A 187 10.76 9.11 14.70
CA ILE A 187 9.47 9.74 14.40
C ILE A 187 8.32 9.01 15.10
N HIS A 188 7.21 9.71 15.33
CA HIS A 188 5.97 9.22 15.91
C HIS A 188 4.80 9.57 14.98
N PRO A 189 4.58 8.76 13.93
CA PRO A 189 3.61 9.08 12.88
C PRO A 189 2.18 9.15 13.42
N THR A 190 1.50 10.25 13.12
CA THR A 190 0.06 10.42 13.27
C THR A 190 -0.54 10.69 11.90
N ARG A 191 -1.64 10.03 11.55
CA ARG A 191 -2.24 10.20 10.21
C ARG A 191 -3.68 10.67 10.28
N CYS A 192 -4.07 11.46 9.28
CA CYS A 192 -5.46 11.81 9.01
C CYS A 192 -5.78 11.44 7.56
N LEU A 193 -6.86 10.67 7.38
CA LEU A 193 -7.43 10.34 6.08
C LEU A 193 -8.73 11.14 5.91
N GLN A 194 -8.87 11.83 4.78
CA GLN A 194 -10.10 12.50 4.37
C GLN A 194 -10.54 11.95 3.01
N MET A 195 -11.82 11.57 2.92
CA MET A 195 -12.43 10.95 1.74
C MET A 195 -13.65 11.78 1.32
N PRO A 196 -13.47 12.97 0.73
CA PRO A 196 -14.61 13.74 0.24
C PRO A 196 -15.34 12.94 -0.86
N PRO A 197 -16.65 13.12 -1.04
CA PRO A 197 -17.44 12.45 -2.08
C PRO A 197 -17.13 13.07 -3.45
N LEU A 198 -15.89 12.89 -3.92
CA LEU A 198 -15.33 13.45 -5.12
C LEU A 198 -14.78 12.33 -5.99
N ILE A 199 -15.13 12.34 -7.26
CA ILE A 199 -14.69 11.36 -8.25
C ILE A 199 -14.08 12.13 -9.41
N VAL A 200 -12.91 11.70 -9.86
CA VAL A 200 -12.30 12.18 -11.10
C VAL A 200 -12.56 11.12 -12.16
N ASN A 201 -13.00 11.56 -13.35
CA ASN A 201 -13.12 10.65 -14.49
C ASN A 201 -11.73 10.07 -14.79
N ILE A 202 -11.63 8.75 -15.02
CA ILE A 202 -10.34 8.09 -15.29
C ILE A 202 -9.54 8.76 -16.44
N LEU A 203 -10.24 9.35 -17.42
CA LEU A 203 -9.62 10.07 -18.55
C LEU A 203 -9.08 11.46 -18.18
N GLN A 204 -9.30 11.91 -16.95
CA GLN A 204 -8.91 13.22 -16.40
C GLN A 204 -8.05 13.08 -15.13
N GLN A 205 -7.52 11.89 -14.90
CA GLN A 205 -6.59 11.57 -13.80
C GLN A 205 -5.12 11.79 -14.18
N GLY A 206 -4.83 12.44 -15.31
CA GLY A 206 -3.46 12.76 -15.71
C GLY A 206 -2.81 13.73 -14.71
N THR A 207 -1.73 13.33 -14.06
CA THR A 207 -1.06 14.16 -13.03
C THR A 207 -0.37 15.42 -13.55
N SER A 208 -0.22 15.52 -14.87
CA SER A 208 0.27 16.72 -15.55
C SER A 208 -0.86 17.69 -15.95
N ASP A 209 -2.11 17.25 -15.85
CA ASP A 209 -3.31 18.00 -16.24
C ASP A 209 -4.02 18.58 -15.00
N GLU A 210 -4.73 19.69 -15.16
CA GLU A 210 -5.59 20.22 -14.11
C GLU A 210 -6.88 19.38 -14.00
N PRO A 211 -7.41 19.12 -12.79
CA PRO A 211 -7.01 19.72 -11.51
C PRO A 211 -5.89 18.99 -10.76
N MET A 212 -5.44 17.81 -11.24
CA MET A 212 -4.48 16.98 -10.50
C MET A 212 -3.12 17.66 -10.33
N ALA A 213 -2.63 18.34 -11.35
CA ALA A 213 -1.38 19.11 -11.28
C ALA A 213 -1.42 20.18 -10.18
N GLY A 214 -2.54 20.91 -10.04
CA GLY A 214 -2.74 21.90 -8.98
C GLY A 214 -2.78 21.28 -7.59
N LEU A 215 -3.51 20.16 -7.44
CA LEU A 215 -3.60 19.43 -6.17
C LEU A 215 -2.24 18.87 -5.73
N LEU A 216 -1.45 18.32 -6.66
CA LEU A 216 -0.13 17.78 -6.37
C LEU A 216 0.90 18.87 -6.03
N ARG A 217 0.85 20.03 -6.70
CA ARG A 217 1.67 21.19 -6.30
C ARG A 217 1.36 21.62 -4.88
N PHE A 218 0.07 21.69 -4.51
CA PHE A 218 -0.33 22.03 -3.14
C PHE A 218 0.14 20.96 -2.13
N ALA A 219 -0.02 19.67 -2.45
CA ALA A 219 0.47 18.59 -1.60
C ALA A 219 1.99 18.71 -1.38
N ASP A 220 2.76 19.02 -2.43
CA ASP A 220 4.20 19.22 -2.34
C ASP A 220 4.58 20.41 -1.44
N GLU A 221 3.89 21.54 -1.55
CA GLU A 221 4.07 22.67 -0.64
C GLU A 221 3.80 22.29 0.82
N VAL A 222 2.81 21.43 1.08
CA VAL A 222 2.49 20.95 2.43
C VAL A 222 3.57 20.00 2.95
N ARG A 223 4.14 19.11 2.11
CA ARG A 223 5.21 18.18 2.52
C ARG A 223 6.43 18.87 3.12
N HIS A 224 6.72 20.10 2.68
CA HIS A 224 7.86 20.88 3.15
C HIS A 224 7.56 21.66 4.45
N ARG A 225 6.35 21.57 5.01
CA ARG A 225 5.99 22.26 6.25
C ARG A 225 6.53 21.50 7.46
N SER A 226 6.97 22.26 8.47
CA SER A 226 7.44 21.68 9.73
C SER A 226 6.36 20.80 10.37
N GLY A 227 6.76 19.61 10.83
CA GLY A 227 5.88 18.62 11.45
C GLY A 227 5.16 17.69 10.47
N VAL A 228 5.22 17.93 9.15
CA VAL A 228 4.67 17.02 8.14
C VAL A 228 5.71 15.98 7.74
N LEU A 229 5.34 14.71 7.80
CA LEU A 229 6.18 13.56 7.43
C LEU A 229 5.87 13.05 6.02
N SER A 230 4.60 13.08 5.62
CA SER A 230 4.16 12.67 4.28
C SER A 230 2.79 13.27 3.95
N VAL A 231 2.56 13.52 2.67
CA VAL A 231 1.26 13.92 2.11
C VAL A 231 1.03 13.13 0.84
N SER A 232 -0.13 12.50 0.75
CA SER A 232 -0.50 11.65 -0.37
C SER A 232 -1.92 11.94 -0.82
N ILE A 233 -2.10 11.95 -2.14
CA ILE A 233 -3.40 12.03 -2.81
C ILE A 233 -3.62 10.71 -3.55
N ALA A 234 -4.79 10.10 -3.34
CA ALA A 234 -5.33 9.06 -4.20
C ALA A 234 -6.43 9.65 -5.09
N GLU A 235 -6.44 9.24 -6.34
CA GLU A 235 -7.44 9.61 -7.36
C GLU A 235 -8.68 8.71 -7.30
N GLY A 236 -8.54 7.53 -6.69
CA GLY A 236 -9.57 6.49 -6.64
C GLY A 236 -9.75 5.75 -7.97
N TYR A 237 -10.29 4.54 -7.88
CA TYR A 237 -10.62 3.73 -9.04
C TYR A 237 -12.13 3.71 -9.26
N PRO A 238 -12.66 4.45 -10.26
CA PRO A 238 -14.10 4.69 -10.41
C PRO A 238 -14.90 3.45 -10.86
N TYR A 239 -14.23 2.35 -11.22
CA TYR A 239 -14.90 1.11 -11.63
C TYR A 239 -15.01 0.07 -10.51
N ALA A 240 -14.80 0.47 -9.26
CA ALA A 240 -15.06 -0.35 -8.08
C ALA A 240 -16.36 0.08 -7.39
N ASP A 241 -17.28 -0.86 -7.20
CA ASP A 241 -18.53 -0.65 -6.45
C ASP A 241 -18.28 -0.87 -4.95
N VAL A 242 -17.62 0.10 -4.32
CA VAL A 242 -17.18 0.04 -2.92
C VAL A 242 -17.51 1.35 -2.18
N PRO A 243 -17.75 1.32 -0.85
CA PRO A 243 -18.06 2.52 -0.07
C PRO A 243 -16.98 3.61 -0.09
N GLN A 244 -15.72 3.23 -0.31
CA GLN A 244 -14.54 4.11 -0.29
C GLN A 244 -14.22 4.72 -1.66
N MET A 245 -15.05 4.46 -2.68
CA MET A 245 -14.78 4.90 -4.05
C MET A 245 -14.73 6.42 -4.14
N GLY A 246 -13.61 6.94 -4.63
CA GLY A 246 -13.37 8.36 -4.83
C GLY A 246 -11.96 8.78 -4.45
N MET A 247 -11.72 10.10 -4.52
CA MET A 247 -10.45 10.68 -4.10
C MET A 247 -10.27 10.59 -2.59
N ALA A 248 -9.02 10.40 -2.17
CA ALA A 248 -8.64 10.45 -0.77
C ALA A 248 -7.37 11.28 -0.56
N PHE A 249 -7.33 11.96 0.58
CA PHE A 249 -6.21 12.79 1.00
C PHE A 249 -5.69 12.24 2.32
N LEU A 250 -4.40 11.94 2.36
CA LEU A 250 -3.74 11.37 3.53
C LEU A 250 -2.57 12.25 3.92
N VAL A 251 -2.60 12.74 5.16
CA VAL A 251 -1.49 13.48 5.76
C VAL A 251 -0.95 12.69 6.93
N THR A 252 0.38 12.55 6.98
CA THR A 252 1.11 11.97 8.12
C THR A 252 2.00 13.05 8.73
N THR A 253 1.94 13.19 10.05
CA THR A 253 2.67 14.21 10.83
C THR A 253 3.42 13.59 12.00
N GLU A 254 4.39 14.33 12.55
CA GLU A 254 5.10 13.99 13.78
C GLU A 254 4.22 14.30 15.01
N ASN A 255 3.48 13.30 15.49
CA ASN A 255 2.66 13.36 16.71
C ASN A 255 1.73 14.59 16.83
N ASP A 256 1.18 15.07 15.71
CA ASP A 256 0.29 16.23 15.68
C ASP A 256 -1.01 15.95 14.89
N PRO A 257 -2.01 15.32 15.52
CA PRO A 257 -3.29 15.03 14.88
C PRO A 257 -4.01 16.27 14.36
N ALA A 258 -3.84 17.41 15.02
CA ALA A 258 -4.50 18.65 14.62
C ALA A 258 -3.88 19.23 13.34
N LEU A 259 -2.56 19.13 13.20
CA LEU A 259 -1.86 19.49 11.98
C LEU A 259 -2.22 18.54 10.83
N ALA A 260 -2.29 17.24 11.10
CA ALA A 260 -2.72 16.25 10.10
C ALA A 260 -4.16 16.50 9.62
N GLN A 261 -5.06 16.95 10.50
CA GLN A 261 -6.45 17.28 10.14
C GLN A 261 -6.60 18.62 9.40
N LYS A 262 -5.66 19.55 9.62
CA LYS A 262 -5.68 20.89 9.02
C LYS A 262 -5.39 20.85 7.52
N TYR A 263 -4.55 19.92 7.09
CA TYR A 263 -4.11 19.75 5.71
C TYR A 263 -4.75 18.53 5.06
#